data_AF-A0A091VDZ5-F1
#
_entry.id   AF-A0A091VDZ5-F1
#
_cell.length_a   1.000
_cell.length_b   1.000
_cell.length_c   1.000
_cell.angle_alpha   90.00
_cell.angle_beta   90.00
_cell.angle_gamma   90.00
#
_symmetry.space_group_name_H-M   'P 1'
#
loop_
_entity.id
_entity.type
_entity.pdbx_description
1 polymer ?
#
loop_
_entity_poly.entity_id
_entity_poly.type
_entity_poly.pdbx_seq_one_letter_code
_entity_poly.pdbx_strand_id
1 'polypeptide(L)' 'RIQFACSVCKFRSFEEEEIQKHLQSKFHKETLRYIGTKLPDKTVEFLQ' A
#
# COMPACT_ATOMS: atom_id res chain seq x y z
N ARG A 1 -1.01 22.05 -3.71
CA ARG A 1 -0.01 21.08 -3.19
C ARG A 1 -0.62 19.69 -3.33
N ILE A 2 0.09 18.74 -3.94
CA ILE A 2 -0.39 17.35 -4.08
C ILE A 2 -0.13 16.63 -2.75
N GLN A 3 -1.08 15.81 -2.30
CA GLN A 3 -0.91 14.92 -1.15
C GLN A 3 -0.93 13.48 -1.64
N PHE A 4 0.07 12.70 -1.22
CA PHE A 4 0.16 11.27 -1.46
C PHE A 4 -0.46 10.53 -0.28
N ALA A 5 -1.20 9.45 -0.56
CA ALA A 5 -1.82 8.62 0.46
C ALA A 5 -1.75 7.14 0.07
N CYS A 6 -1.51 6.29 1.05
CA CYS A 6 -1.62 4.85 0.92
C CYS A 6 -2.92 4.38 1.61
N SER A 7 -3.84 3.82 0.83
CA SER A 7 -5.13 3.29 1.33
C SER A 7 -4.97 2.08 2.24
N VAL A 8 -3.85 1.35 2.12
CA VAL A 8 -3.55 0.13 2.89
C VAL A 8 -2.99 0.44 4.27
N CYS A 9 -2.02 1.35 4.35
CA CYS A 9 -1.21 1.55 5.56
C CYS A 9 -1.60 2.79 6.38
N LYS A 10 -2.67 3.51 6.00
CA LYS A 10 -3.03 4.84 6.56
C LYS A 10 -1.87 5.84 6.55
N PHE A 11 -0.97 5.74 5.56
CA PHE A 11 0.16 6.64 5.38
C PHE A 11 -0.24 7.83 4.51
N ARG A 12 0.23 9.04 4.86
CA ARG A 12 0.04 10.27 4.07
C ARG A 12 1.31 11.12 4.10
N SER A 13 1.63 11.76 2.98
CA SER A 13 2.77 12.67 2.86
C SER A 13 2.50 13.74 1.80
N PHE A 14 3.17 14.89 1.89
CA PHE A 14 3.25 15.86 0.79
C PHE A 14 4.49 15.64 -0.10
N GLU A 15 5.45 14.83 0.38
CA GLU A 15 6.70 14.53 -0.30
C GLU A 15 6.58 13.22 -1.07
N GLU A 16 6.92 13.25 -2.37
CA GLU A 16 6.91 12.07 -3.24
C GLU A 16 7.93 11.02 -2.79
N GLU A 17 9.13 11.45 -2.38
CA GLU A 17 10.18 10.55 -1.91
C GLU A 17 9.72 9.70 -0.72
N GLU A 18 8.93 10.28 0.19
CA GLU A 18 8.43 9.59 1.37
C GLU A 18 7.38 8.52 1.03
N ILE A 19 6.50 8.78 0.04
CA ILE A 19 5.59 7.72 -0.44
C ILE A 19 6.35 6.62 -1.18
N GLN A 20 7.40 6.94 -1.94
CA GLN A 20 8.22 5.93 -2.61
C GLN A 20 8.98 5.03 -1.62
N LYS A 21 9.57 5.62 -0.57
CA LYS A 21 10.18 4.84 0.54
C LYS A 21 9.14 3.98 1.26
N HIS A 22 7.95 4.53 1.51
CA HIS A 22 6.84 3.82 2.13
C HIS A 22 6.47 2.54 1.36
N LEU A 23 6.26 2.65 0.04
CA LEU A 23 5.88 1.51 -0.81
C LEU A 23 6.96 0.41 -0.85
N GLN A 24 8.24 0.80 -0.73
CA GLN A 24 9.36 -0.14 -0.71
C GLN A 24 9.59 -0.79 0.66
N SER A 25 9.03 -0.22 1.73
CA SER A 25 9.21 -0.68 3.10
C SER A 25 8.70 -2.12 3.30
N LYS A 26 9.37 -2.86 4.20
CA LYS A 26 8.95 -4.21 4.59
C LYS A 26 7.51 -4.21 5.12
N PHE A 27 7.15 -3.20 5.91
CA PHE A 27 5.81 -3.06 6.50
C PHE A 27 4.71 -3.00 5.45
N HIS A 28 4.87 -2.17 4.41
CA HIS A 28 3.87 -2.06 3.34
C HIS A 28 3.68 -3.39 2.60
N LYS A 29 4.79 -4.02 2.20
CA LYS A 29 4.79 -5.31 1.49
C LYS A 29 4.16 -6.43 2.31
N GLU A 30 4.47 -6.50 3.61
CA GLU A 30 3.89 -7.51 4.50
C GLU A 30 2.41 -7.29 4.76
N THR A 31 1.99 -6.03 4.94
CA THR A 31 0.58 -5.67 5.11
C THR A 31 -0.22 -6.03 3.85
N LEU A 32 0.27 -5.68 2.67
CA LEU A 32 -0.37 -6.00 1.40
C LEU A 32 -0.48 -7.52 1.19
N ARG A 33 0.61 -8.27 1.44
CA ARG A 33 0.60 -9.74 1.37
C ARG A 33 -0.43 -10.33 2.33
N TYR A 34 -0.47 -9.86 3.58
CA TYR A 34 -1.42 -10.34 4.58
C TYR A 34 -2.86 -10.13 4.14
N ILE A 35 -3.19 -8.93 3.65
CA ILE A 35 -4.53 -8.63 3.12
C ILE A 35 -4.86 -9.56 1.96
N GLY A 36 -3.94 -9.79 1.02
CA GLY A 36 -4.11 -10.75 -0.07
C GLY A 36 -4.52 -12.15 0.39
N THR A 37 -3.97 -12.65 1.51
CA THR A 37 -4.38 -13.96 2.07
C THR A 37 -5.79 -13.98 2.68
N LYS A 38 -6.40 -12.81 2.90
CA LYS A 38 -7.73 -12.65 3.50
C LYS A 38 -8.81 -12.28 2.50
N LEU A 39 -8.44 -12.02 1.25
CA LEU A 39 -9.38 -11.69 0.20
C LEU A 39 -9.80 -12.95 -0.57
N PRO A 40 -11.09 -13.07 -0.93
CA PRO A 40 -11.54 -14.11 -1.87
C PRO A 40 -10.78 -13.99 -3.20
N ASP A 41 -10.49 -15.11 -3.87
CA ASP A 41 -9.67 -15.17 -5.10
C ASP A 41 -10.09 -14.17 -6.19
N LYS A 42 -11.40 -13.92 -6.35
CA LYS A 42 -11.92 -12.95 -7.33
C LYS A 42 -11.55 -11.49 -7.06
N THR A 43 -11.13 -11.17 -5.84
CA THR A 43 -10.75 -9.81 -5.42
C THR A 43 -9.25 -9.56 -5.55
N VAL A 44 -8.45 -10.63 -5.64
CA VAL A 44 -6.98 -10.56 -5.74
C VAL A 44 -6.55 -10.05 -7.12
N GLU A 45 -7.29 -10.40 -8.18
CA GLU A 45 -7.00 -9.98 -9.56
C GLU A 45 -7.08 -8.46 -9.75
N PHE A 46 -7.87 -7.75 -8.93
CA PHE A 46 -7.96 -6.28 -8.96
C PHE A 46 -6.77 -5.56 -8.29
N LEU A 47 -5.96 -6.28 -7.50
CA LEU A 47 -4.88 -5.71 -6.70
C LEU A 47 -3.48 -5.99 -7.28
N GLN A 48 -3.37 -6.66 -8.42
CA GLN A 48 -2.10 -6.94 -9.11
C GLN A 48 -1.71 -5.84 -10.11
#